data_AF-A0A8H9ZTE8-F1
#
_entry.id   AF-A0A8H9ZTE8-F1
#
_cell.length_a   1.000
_cell.length_b   1.000
_cell.length_c   1.000
_cell.angle_alpha   90.00
_cell.angle_beta   90.00
_cell.angle_gamma   90.00
#
_symmetry.space_group_name_H-M   'P 1'
#
loop_
_entity.id
_entity.type
_entity.pdbx_description
1 polymer ?
#
loop_
_entity_poly.entity_id
_entity_poly.type
_entity_poly.pdbx_seq_one_letter_code
_entity_poly.pdbx_strand_id
1 'polypeptide(L)' 'ITIPNQSSVAKAWAEFDEDGRMKPSSYYDRIVDVMEELMKFTLLTRGRSDYLTDRYSERKESAAQLSERVNQRSI' A
#
# COMPACT_ATOMS: atom_id res chain seq x y z
N ILE A 1 -0.95 -0.20 -0.47
CA ILE A 1 -1.42 1.16 -0.08
C ILE A 1 -0.17 2.01 0.05
N THR A 2 -0.17 3.20 -0.53
CA THR A 2 0.93 4.17 -0.39
C THR A 2 0.46 5.26 0.55
N ILE A 3 1.30 5.67 1.49
CA ILE A 3 1.00 6.76 2.43
C ILE A 3 1.63 8.07 1.94
N PRO A 4 1.07 9.25 2.29
CA PRO A 4 1.64 10.54 1.88
C PRO A 4 3.06 10.80 2.40
N ASN A 5 3.37 10.41 3.62
CA ASN A 5 4.68 10.68 4.20
C ASN A 5 5.75 9.72 3.65
N GLN A 6 6.95 10.25 3.42
CA GLN A 6 8.09 9.52 2.89
C GLN A 6 9.41 10.02 3.50
N SER A 7 10.43 9.15 3.46
CA SER A 7 11.77 9.48 3.93
C SER A 7 12.77 9.51 2.77
N SER A 8 13.61 10.54 2.76
CA SER A 8 14.76 10.68 1.85
C SER A 8 15.95 11.14 2.67
N VAL A 9 16.94 10.25 2.82
CA VAL A 9 18.12 10.46 3.66
C VAL A 9 19.30 10.89 2.78
N ALA A 10 19.71 12.15 2.90
CA ALA A 10 20.82 12.66 2.11
C ALA A 10 22.15 12.14 2.67
N LYS A 11 23.13 11.88 1.79
CA LYS A 11 24.46 11.35 2.16
C LYS A 11 24.36 10.20 3.18
N ALA A 12 23.53 9.20 2.89
CA ALA A 12 23.19 8.14 3.84
C ALA A 12 24.41 7.53 4.55
N TRP A 13 25.56 7.38 3.89
CA TRP A 13 26.81 6.90 4.52
C TRP A 13 27.24 7.69 5.77
N ALA A 14 26.83 8.95 5.93
CA ALA A 14 27.15 9.79 7.08
C ALA A 14 26.18 9.59 8.26
N GLU A 15 24.98 9.10 7.98
CA GLU A 15 23.86 9.00 8.94
C GLU A 15 23.86 7.69 9.72
N PHE A 16 24.78 6.76 9.43
CA PHE A 16 24.94 5.51 10.17
C PHE A 16 26.27 5.50 10.96
N ASP A 17 26.27 4.81 12.10
CA ASP A 17 27.46 4.51 12.89
C ASP A 17 28.17 3.22 12.40
N GLU A 18 29.26 2.84 13.06
CA GLU A 18 30.06 1.67 12.70
C GLU A 18 29.31 0.34 12.91
N ASP A 19 28.32 0.32 13.81
CA ASP A 19 27.43 -0.82 14.05
C ASP A 19 26.27 -0.89 13.04
N GLY A 20 26.21 0.04 12.08
CA GLY A 20 25.16 0.13 11.08
C GLY A 20 23.83 0.63 11.64
N ARG A 21 23.82 1.27 12.82
CA ARG A 21 22.63 1.93 13.37
C ARG A 21 22.57 3.36 12.87
N MET A 22 21.35 3.81 12.60
CA MET A 22 21.13 5.18 12.21
C MET A 22 21.30 6.10 13.42
N LYS A 23 22.06 7.17 13.24
CA LYS A 23 22.31 8.18 14.28
C LYS A 23 21.03 8.95 14.59
N PRO A 24 20.86 9.47 15.82
CA PRO A 24 19.80 10.43 16.11
C PRO A 24 19.95 11.67 15.22
N SER A 25 18.99 11.90 14.33
CA SER A 25 18.96 13.04 13.42
C SER A 25 17.53 13.32 12.97
N SER A 26 17.29 14.47 12.33
CA SER A 26 15.99 14.79 11.75
C SER A 26 15.54 13.80 10.67
N TYR A 27 16.48 13.07 10.05
CA TYR A 27 16.18 11.98 9.13
C TYR A 27 15.63 10.75 9.86
N TYR A 28 16.16 10.45 11.05
CA TYR A 28 15.65 9.37 11.89
C TYR A 28 14.23 9.67 12.39
N ASP A 29 13.99 10.90 12.87
CA ASP A 29 12.65 11.34 13.29
C ASP A 29 11.64 11.21 12.14
N ARG A 30 12.03 11.57 10.91
CA ARG A 30 11.17 11.37 9.73
C ARG A 30 10.84 9.89 9.47
N ILE A 31 11.79 8.99 9.68
CA ILE A 31 11.53 7.54 9.52
C ILE A 31 10.52 7.07 10.56
N VAL A 32 10.62 7.57 11.80
CA VAL A 32 9.63 7.30 12.84
C VAL A 32 8.23 7.76 12.42
N ASP A 33 8.10 9.00 11.91
CA ASP A 33 6.81 9.51 11.42
C ASP A 33 6.22 8.65 10.30
N VAL A 34 7.05 8.22 9.34
CA VAL A 34 6.63 7.37 8.22
C VAL A 34 6.13 6.01 8.71
N MET A 35 6.85 5.38 9.64
CA MET A 35 6.45 4.08 10.20
C MET A 35 5.18 4.20 11.05
N GLU A 36 5.04 5.30 11.80
CA GLU A 36 3.83 5.59 12.57
C GLU A 36 2.62 5.77 11.63
N GLU A 37 2.76 6.58 10.58
CA GLU A 37 1.73 6.79 9.58
C GLU A 37 1.36 5.49 8.86
N LEU A 38 2.36 4.68 8.47
CA LEU A 38 2.14 3.41 7.81
C LEU A 38 1.31 2.47 8.68
N MET A 39 1.62 2.39 9.97
CA MET A 39 0.86 1.55 10.90
C MET A 39 -0.57 2.06 11.09
N LYS A 40 -0.77 3.38 11.22
CA LYS A 40 -2.11 3.99 11.29
C LYS A 40 -2.95 3.66 10.05
N PHE A 41 -2.40 3.85 8.86
CA PHE A 41 -3.08 3.54 7.60
C PHE A 41 -3.34 2.03 7.44
N THR A 42 -2.40 1.18 7.85
CA THR A 42 -2.56 -0.27 7.80
C THR A 42 -3.73 -0.71 8.69
N LEU A 43 -3.80 -0.23 9.93
CA LEU A 43 -4.92 -0.53 10.83
C LEU A 43 -6.25 -0.01 10.29
N LEU A 44 -6.26 1.18 9.69
CA LEU A 44 -7.45 1.78 9.09
C LEU A 44 -8.02 0.98 7.91
N THR A 45 -7.15 0.32 7.14
CA THR A 45 -7.49 -0.25 5.83
C THR A 45 -7.56 -1.78 5.81
N ARG A 46 -6.80 -2.48 6.65
CA ARG A 46 -6.68 -3.96 6.59
C ARG A 46 -8.01 -4.71 6.70
N GLY A 47 -8.96 -4.19 7.49
CA GLY A 47 -10.28 -4.81 7.67
C GLY A 47 -11.32 -4.45 6.62
N ARG A 48 -10.94 -3.63 5.62
CA ARG A 48 -11.85 -3.09 4.59
C ARG A 48 -11.31 -3.31 3.17
N SER A 49 -10.25 -4.10 3.02
CA SER A 49 -9.59 -4.31 1.73
C SER A 49 -10.58 -4.80 0.68
N ASP A 50 -11.38 -5.82 0.99
CA ASP A 50 -12.34 -6.42 0.06
C ASP A 50 -13.29 -5.38 -0.55
N TYR A 51 -13.86 -4.52 0.29
CA TYR A 51 -14.75 -3.46 -0.16
C TYR A 51 -14.02 -2.39 -0.97
N LEU A 52 -12.83 -1.97 -0.53
CA LEU A 52 -12.04 -0.95 -1.23
C LEU A 52 -11.52 -1.43 -2.60
N THR A 53 -11.40 -2.74 -2.78
CA THR A 53 -11.01 -3.36 -4.06
C THR A 53 -12.18 -3.86 -4.89
N ASP A 54 -13.42 -3.74 -4.43
CA ASP A 54 -14.61 -4.10 -5.21
C ASP A 54 -14.90 -3.03 -6.28
N ARG A 55 -14.29 -3.21 -7.47
CA ARG A 55 -14.33 -2.22 -8.56
C ARG A 55 -15.53 -2.44 -9.47
N TYR A 56 -16.20 -1.34 -9.83
CA TYR A 56 -17.34 -1.35 -10.75
C TYR A 56 -17.02 -2.01 -12.10
N SER A 57 -15.84 -1.71 -12.68
CA SER A 57 -15.43 -2.27 -13.97
C SER A 57 -15.32 -3.79 -13.93
N GLU A 58 -14.81 -4.36 -12.83
CA GLU A 58 -14.66 -5.81 -12.64
C GLU A 58 -16.04 -6.49 -12.49
N ARG A 59 -16.97 -5.85 -11.77
CA ARG A 59 -18.37 -6.33 -11.67
C ARG A 59 -19.08 -6.31 -13.03
N LYS A 60 -18.88 -5.26 -13.82
CA LYS A 60 -19.45 -5.13 -15.17
C LYS A 60 -18.90 -6.22 -16.10
N GLU A 61 -17.59 -6.46 -16.07
CA GLU A 61 -16.97 -7.53 -16.87
C GLU A 61 -17.48 -8.91 -16.47
N SER A 62 -17.56 -9.20 -15.17
CA SER A 62 -18.07 -10.48 -14.65
C SER A 62 -19.51 -10.76 -15.12
N ALA A 63 -20.36 -9.73 -15.16
CA ALA A 63 -21.72 -9.84 -15.69
C ALA A 63 -21.74 -10.09 -17.22
N ALA A 64 -20.83 -9.47 -17.96
CA ALA A 64 -20.68 -9.71 -19.41
C ALA A 64 -20.20 -11.15 -19.69
N GLN A 65 -19.16 -11.62 -18.97
CA GLN A 65 -18.67 -12.99 -19.06
C GLN A 65 -19.76 -14.02 -18.68
N LEU A 66 -20.56 -13.72 -17.65
CA LEU A 66 -21.70 -14.57 -17.29
C LEU A 66 -22.75 -14.61 -18.42
N SER A 67 -23.10 -13.44 -18.99
CA SER A 67 -24.04 -13.34 -20.10
C SER A 67 -23.56 -14.12 -21.33
N GLU A 68 -22.27 -14.04 -21.69
CA GLU A 68 -21.69 -14.82 -22.79
C GLU A 68 -21.82 -16.33 -22.55
N ARG A 69 -21.50 -16.81 -21.34
CA ARG A 69 -21.66 -18.25 -21.00
C ARG A 69 -23.12 -18.71 -21.09
N VAL A 70 -24.06 -17.91 -20.59
CA VAL A 70 -25.50 -18.25 -20.64
C VAL A 70 -26.02 -18.23 -22.08
N ASN A 71 -25.45 -17.39 -22.95
CA ASN A 71 -25.85 -17.26 -24.35
C ASN A 71 -25.15 -18.24 -25.30
N GLN A 72 -24.26 -19.11 -24.82
CA GLN A 72 -23.76 -20.22 -25.62
C GLN A 72 -24.92 -21.20 -25.89
N ARG A 73 -25.50 -21.10 -27.10
CA ARG A 73 -26.47 -22.09 -27.59
C ARG A 73 -25.74 -23.41 -27.82
N SER A 74 -26.16 -24.41 -27.04
CA SER A 74 -25.87 -25.84 -27.17
C SER A 74 -24.55 -26.33 -26.55
N ILE A 75 -24.68 -27.19 -25.54
CA ILE A 75 -24.03 -28.51 -25.59
C ILE A 75 -24.93 -29.39 -26.48
#